data_AF-A0AAN5D341-F1
#
_entry.id   AF-A0AAN5D341-F1
#
_cell.length_a   1.000
_cell.length_b   1.000
_cell.length_c   1.000
_cell.angle_alpha   90.00
_cell.angle_beta   90.00
_cell.angle_gamma   90.00
#
_symmetry.space_group_name_H-M   'P 1'
#
loop_
_entity.id
_entity.type
_entity.pdbx_description
1 polymer ?
#
loop_
_entity_poly.entity_id
_entity_poly.type
_entity_poly.pdbx_seq_one_letter_code
_entity_poly.pdbx_strand_id
1 'polypeptide(L)'
;MEVVNVANEGGDWEAVIRWDVYEEDAKRAIDESPSRKYLSPPIKVKELMWRIALRCKNKEEIPTLALHLERMESENTMWSVCENAEVAVINHEDNEKTISGE
;
A
#
# COMPACT_ATOMS: atom_id res chain seq x y z
N MET A 1 5.98 -5.60 6.21
CA MET A 1 6.52 -4.63 5.23
C MET A 1 7.79 -5.19 4.66
N GLU A 2 7.80 -5.51 3.38
CA GLU A 2 8.95 -6.05 2.67
C GLU A 2 9.00 -5.54 1.22
N VAL A 3 10.20 -5.48 0.63
CA VAL A 3 10.39 -5.27 -0.81
C VAL A 3 10.72 -6.61 -1.43
N VAL A 4 9.85 -7.09 -2.32
CA VAL A 4 10.05 -8.30 -3.10
C VAL A 4 10.42 -7.89 -4.51
N ASN A 5 11.59 -8.33 -5.00
CA ASN A 5 11.97 -8.12 -6.38
C ASN A 5 11.38 -9.26 -7.22
N VAL A 6 10.44 -8.94 -8.10
CA VAL A 6 9.82 -9.90 -9.02
C VAL A 6 10.41 -9.66 -10.40
N ALA A 7 11.01 -10.70 -10.98
CA ALA A 7 11.41 -10.67 -12.39
C ALA A 7 10.14 -10.81 -13.23
N ASN A 8 9.83 -9.81 -14.06
CA ASN A 8 8.70 -9.89 -14.98
C ASN A 8 9.09 -10.71 -16.24
N GLU A 9 8.11 -11.10 -17.05
CA GLU A 9 8.32 -11.97 -18.22
C GLU A 9 9.28 -11.36 -19.28
N GLY A 10 9.55 -10.06 -19.21
CA GLY A 10 10.51 -9.34 -20.07
C GLY A 10 11.95 -9.33 -19.55
N GLY A 11 12.21 -9.85 -18.35
CA GLY A 11 13.53 -9.83 -17.71
C GLY A 11 13.85 -8.53 -16.96
N ASP A 12 12.88 -7.60 -16.89
CA ASP A 12 12.96 -6.42 -16.03
C ASP A 12 12.57 -6.78 -14.59
N TRP A 13 13.12 -6.06 -13.63
CA TRP A 13 12.86 -6.28 -12.21
C TRP A 13 11.89 -5.23 -11.69
N GLU A 14 10.77 -5.69 -11.14
CA GLU A 14 9.76 -4.85 -10.49
C GLU A 14 9.90 -4.94 -8.97
N ALA A 15 9.94 -3.79 -8.30
CA ALA A 15 9.98 -3.72 -6.85
C ALA A 15 8.55 -3.72 -6.30
N VAL A 16 8.14 -4.83 -5.69
CA VAL A 16 6.82 -4.99 -5.06
C VAL A 16 6.93 -4.68 -3.58
N ILE A 17 6.13 -3.74 -3.08
CA ILE A 17 6.03 -3.44 -1.65
C ILE A 17 4.89 -4.27 -1.06
N ARG A 18 5.19 -5.23 -0.17
CA ARG A 18 4.17 -6.00 0.54
C ARG A 18 3.95 -5.48 1.96
N TRP A 19 2.69 -5.23 2.29
CA TRP A 19 2.23 -4.92 3.64
C TRP A 19 1.15 -5.90 4.08
N ASP A 20 1.47 -6.74 5.05
CA ASP A 20 0.49 -7.61 5.68
C ASP A 20 -0.38 -6.77 6.63
N VAL A 21 -1.68 -6.76 6.36
CA VAL A 21 -2.71 -6.07 7.16
C VAL A 21 -3.59 -7.13 7.78
N TYR A 22 -3.66 -7.17 9.10
CA TYR A 22 -4.53 -8.10 9.82
C TYR A 22 -5.93 -7.50 9.99
N GLU A 23 -6.92 -8.35 10.28
CA GLU A 23 -8.30 -7.91 10.50
C GLU A 23 -8.40 -6.82 11.58
N GLU A 24 -7.58 -6.92 12.64
CA GLU A 24 -7.53 -5.90 13.70
C GLU A 24 -7.04 -4.54 13.20
N ASP A 25 -6.10 -4.51 12.25
CA ASP A 25 -5.59 -3.28 11.65
C ASP A 25 -6.67 -2.61 10.78
N ALA A 26 -7.40 -3.42 10.00
CA ALA A 26 -8.54 -2.96 9.21
C ALA A 26 -9.67 -2.42 10.09
N LYS A 27 -10.00 -3.11 11.18
CA LYS A 27 -10.96 -2.65 12.19
C LYS A 27 -10.55 -1.32 12.81
N ARG A 28 -9.29 -1.18 13.22
CA ARG A 28 -8.78 0.11 13.73
C ARG A 28 -8.90 1.23 12.70
N ALA A 29 -8.58 0.95 11.42
CA ALA A 29 -8.72 1.94 10.36
C ALA A 29 -10.19 2.40 10.16
N ILE A 30 -11.16 1.50 10.35
CA ILE A 30 -12.60 1.81 10.32
C ILE A 30 -13.02 2.56 11.58
N ASP A 31 -12.62 2.11 12.77
CA ASP A 31 -13.00 2.71 14.04
C ASP A 31 -12.46 4.14 14.18
N GLU A 32 -11.24 4.41 13.70
CA GLU A 32 -10.58 5.69 13.87
C GLU A 32 -10.87 6.73 12.78
N SER A 33 -11.59 6.41 11.69
CA SER A 33 -11.58 7.30 10.51
C SER A 33 -12.78 7.29 9.58
N PRO A 34 -13.22 8.48 9.12
CA PRO A 34 -12.72 8.92 7.81
C PRO A 34 -11.64 10.03 7.86
N SER A 35 -11.30 10.55 9.05
CA SER A 35 -10.23 11.55 9.25
C SER A 35 -8.84 11.00 9.61
N ARG A 36 -8.79 9.79 10.19
CA ARG A 36 -7.64 8.89 10.48
C ARG A 36 -6.94 8.26 9.27
N LYS A 37 -5.61 8.25 9.16
CA LYS A 37 -4.91 7.29 8.28
C LYS A 37 -4.23 6.24 9.13
N TYR A 38 -4.42 4.96 8.81
CA TYR A 38 -3.58 3.91 9.34
C TYR A 38 -2.39 3.71 8.39
N LEU A 39 -1.17 3.78 8.92
CA LEU A 39 0.04 3.87 8.11
C LEU A 39 0.90 2.61 8.30
N SER A 40 1.39 2.07 7.19
CA SER A 40 2.44 1.05 7.24
C SER A 40 3.74 1.65 7.80
N PRO A 41 4.64 0.82 8.34
CA PRO A 41 6.04 1.21 8.51
C PRO A 41 6.63 1.77 7.21
N PRO A 42 7.54 2.75 7.29
CA PRO A 42 8.19 3.32 6.12
C PRO A 42 9.15 2.30 5.48
N ILE A 43 9.29 2.34 4.16
CA ILE A 43 10.14 1.44 3.39
C ILE A 43 10.92 2.19 2.32
N LYS A 44 12.16 1.77 2.06
CA LYS A 44 13.04 2.39 1.07
C LYS A 44 12.98 1.61 -0.25
N VAL A 45 12.66 2.29 -1.36
CA VAL A 45 12.67 1.73 -2.73
C VAL A 45 13.40 2.72 -3.65
N LYS A 46 14.42 2.24 -4.36
CA LYS A 46 15.25 3.04 -5.29
C LYS A 46 15.60 4.44 -4.73
N GLU A 47 16.13 4.46 -3.51
CA GLU A 47 16.54 5.67 -2.78
C GLU A 47 15.43 6.56 -2.20
N LEU A 48 14.17 6.29 -2.52
CA LEU A 48 13.02 7.03 -2.01
C LEU A 48 12.38 6.32 -0.82
N MET A 49 11.83 7.09 0.11
CA MET A 49 11.07 6.57 1.25
C MET A 49 9.58 6.57 0.91
N TRP A 50 8.93 5.43 1.10
CA TRP A 50 7.52 5.21 0.81
C TRP A 50 6.81 4.62 2.02
N ARG A 51 5.49 4.75 2.05
CA ARG A 51 4.60 4.06 3.00
C ARG A 51 3.24 3.85 2.36
N ILE A 52 2.49 2.88 2.84
CA ILE A 52 1.11 2.63 2.42
C ILE A 52 0.18 3.20 3.50
N ALA A 53 -0.84 3.93 3.07
CA ALA A 53 -1.87 4.48 3.94
C ALA A 53 -3.21 3.77 3.68
N LEU A 54 -3.75 3.13 4.71
CA LEU A 54 -5.09 2.57 4.75
C LEU A 54 -6.04 3.60 5.35
N ARG A 55 -7.13 3.91 4.63
CA ARG A 55 -8.14 4.88 5.06
C ARG A 55 -9.53 4.29 4.91
N CYS A 56 -10.40 4.55 5.88
CA CYS A 56 -11.83 4.31 5.69
C CYS A 56 -12.45 5.51 4.95
N LYS A 57 -13.03 5.25 3.77
CA LYS A 57 -13.73 6.27 2.97
C LYS A 57 -15.17 6.49 3.44
N ASN A 58 -15.82 5.43 3.93
CA ASN A 58 -17.21 5.46 4.39
C ASN A 58 -17.39 4.50 5.58
N LYS A 59 -18.10 4.96 6.63
CA LYS A 59 -18.45 4.20 7.85
C LYS A 59 -19.91 3.73 7.90
N GLU A 60 -20.65 3.85 6.79
CA GLU A 60 -22.02 3.32 6.68
C GLU A 60 -22.07 1.78 6.84
N GLU A 61 -23.25 1.17 6.68
CA GLU A 61 -23.48 -0.28 6.92
C GLU A 61 -22.44 -1.20 6.26
N ILE A 62 -21.82 -0.76 5.15
CA ILE A 62 -20.70 -1.45 4.51
C ILE A 62 -19.49 -0.50 4.50
N PRO A 63 -18.54 -0.64 5.45
CA PRO A 63 -17.38 0.23 5.50
C PRO A 63 -16.47 -0.02 4.31
N THR A 64 -16.08 1.04 3.61
CA THR A 64 -15.16 0.95 2.46
C THR A 64 -13.78 1.42 2.86
N LEU A 65 -12.77 0.58 2.63
CA LEU A 65 -11.36 0.91 2.83
C LEU A 65 -10.70 1.30 1.51
N ALA A 66 -9.76 2.24 1.57
CA ALA A 66 -8.94 2.69 0.46
C ALA A 66 -7.46 2.61 0.84
N LEU A 67 -6.66 2.13 -0.10
CA LEU A 67 -5.21 2.06 0.02
C LEU A 67 -4.58 3.15 -0.85
N HIS A 68 -3.59 3.85 -0.30
CA HIS A 68 -2.83 4.86 -1.01
C HIS A 68 -1.33 4.62 -0.79
N LEU A 69 -0.55 4.63 -1.86
CA LEU A 69 0.91 4.69 -1.75
C LEU A 69 1.32 6.15 -1.54
N GLU A 70 1.97 6.46 -0.42
CA GLU A 70 2.45 7.80 -0.08
C GLU A 70 3.98 7.82 -0.11
N ARG A 71 4.55 8.74 -0.90
CA ARG A 71 5.97 9.09 -0.78
C ARG A 71 6.17 9.94 0.46
N MET A 72 7.19 9.64 1.25
CA MET A 72 7.63 10.47 2.36
C MET A 72 8.64 11.50 1.84
N GLU A 73 8.40 12.77 2.10
CA GLU A 73 9.36 13.83 1.77
C GLU A 73 10.66 13.57 2.54
N SER A 74 11.77 13.46 1.82
CA SER A 74 13.10 13.69 2.40
C SER A 74 13.47 15.14 2.16
N GLU A 75 14.24 15.74 3.08
CA GLU A 75 14.64 17.16 3.04
C GLU A 75 15.36 17.60 1.74
N ASN A 76 15.65 16.69 0.80
CA ASN A 76 16.47 16.95 -0.39
C ASN A 76 15.91 16.43 -1.73
N THR A 77 14.66 15.98 -1.83
CA THR A 77 14.14 15.42 -3.10
C THR A 77 13.15 16.36 -3.80
N MET A 78 13.67 17.34 -4.55
CA MET A 78 12.88 18.29 -5.38
C MET A 78 12.27 17.69 -6.66
N TRP A 79 12.48 16.40 -6.95
CA TRP A 79 12.06 15.81 -8.23
C TRP A 79 10.74 15.04 -8.08
N SER A 80 9.78 15.31 -8.97
CA SER A 80 8.60 14.46 -9.14
C SER A 80 9.04 13.18 -9.83
N VAL A 81 8.71 12.04 -9.23
CA VAL A 81 9.03 10.72 -9.78
C VAL A 81 7.73 10.18 -10.37
N CYS A 82 7.68 10.08 -11.70
CA CYS A 82 6.62 9.33 -12.39
C CYS A 82 7.06 7.87 -12.45
N GLU A 83 6.82 7.13 -11.37
CA GLU A 83 6.88 5.67 -11.40
C GLU A 83 5.45 5.12 -11.45
N ASN A 84 5.23 4.12 -12.31
CA ASN A 84 3.99 3.35 -12.31
C ASN A 84 3.97 2.55 -11.00
N ALA A 85 2.93 2.76 -10.19
CA ALA A 85 2.72 2.01 -8.96
C ALA A 85 1.37 1.30 -9.03
N GLU A 86 1.38 -0.01 -8.86
CA GLU A 86 0.18 -0.82 -8.72
C GLU A 86 -0.03 -1.17 -7.24
N VAL A 87 -1.28 -1.10 -6.79
CA VAL A 87 -1.67 -1.47 -5.43
C VAL A 87 -2.70 -2.58 -5.54
N ALA A 88 -2.42 -3.72 -4.91
CA ALA A 88 -3.31 -4.88 -4.91
C ALA A 88 -3.57 -5.37 -3.48
N VAL A 89 -4.75 -5.96 -3.26
CA VAL A 89 -5.09 -6.66 -2.02
C VAL A 89 -4.99 -8.17 -2.29
N ILE A 90 -4.17 -8.85 -1.49
CA ILE A 90 -3.93 -10.29 -1.61
C ILE A 90 -4.53 -10.97 -0.38
N ASN A 91 -5.50 -11.85 -0.58
CA ASN A 91 -6.03 -12.67 0.50
C ASN A 91 -5.03 -13.79 0.85
N HIS A 92 -4.61 -13.85 2.11
CA HIS A 92 -3.66 -14.85 2.60
C HIS A 92 -4.25 -16.29 2.58
N GLU A 93 -5.57 -16.44 2.68
CA GLU A 93 -6.22 -17.76 2.63
C GLU A 93 -6.31 -18.31 1.20
N ASP A 94 -6.29 -17.44 0.18
CA ASP A 94 -6.52 -17.84 -1.21
C ASP A 94 -5.25 -18.06 -2.01
N ASN A 95 -4.10 -17.49 -1.66
CA ASN A 95 -2.77 -17.62 -2.30
C ASN A 95 -2.68 -17.61 -3.86
N GLU A 96 -3.79 -17.43 -4.59
CA GLU A 96 -3.93 -17.66 -6.03
C GLU A 96 -4.82 -16.61 -6.74
N LYS A 97 -5.39 -15.64 -6.03
CA LYS A 97 -6.23 -14.59 -6.66
C LYS A 97 -5.89 -13.19 -6.15
N THR A 98 -5.14 -12.45 -6.97
CA THR A 98 -5.00 -11.00 -6.87
C THR A 98 -6.35 -10.37 -7.16
N ILE A 99 -6.92 -9.59 -6.23
CA ILE A 99 -8.08 -8.74 -6.50
C ILE A 99 -7.52 -7.34 -6.75
N SER A 100 -7.42 -6.97 -8.03
CA SER A 100 -7.18 -5.58 -8.45
C SER A 100 -8.52 -4.87 -8.59
N GLY A 101 -8.61 -3.66 -8.04
CA GLY A 101 -9.74 -2.76 -8.21
C GLY A 101 -9.22 -1.37 -8.49
N GLU A 102 -9.81 -0.69 -9.49
CA GLU A 102 -9.51 0.71 -9.84
C GLU A 102 -9.89 1.69 -8.72
#